data_AF-A0A0B8PDE8-F1
#
_entry.id   AF-A0A0B8PDE8-F1
#
_cell.length_a   1.000
_cell.length_b   1.000
_cell.length_c   1.000
_cell.angle_alpha   90.00
_cell.angle_beta   90.00
_cell.angle_gamma   90.00
#
_symmetry.space_group_name_H-M   'P 1'
#
loop_
_entity.id
_entity.type
_entity.pdbx_description
1 polymer ?
#
loop_
_entity_poly.entity_id
_entity_poly.type
_entity_poly.pdbx_seq_one_letter_code
_entity_poly.pdbx_strand_id
1 'polypeptide(L)'
;MSNEAVTFHARFGGRPHSVIVPIYAVQAIYARENGAGTMFEPEEGYDEIEESEETQHLSSAESLKPIEAAPSDEDPGPDDEPPRPKGRPSYV
;
A
#
# COMPACT_ATOMS: atom_id res chain seq x y z
N MET A 1 -22.36 -0.83 -23.73
CA MET A 1 -21.74 -1.86 -22.89
C MET A 1 -20.28 -1.85 -23.24
N SER A 2 -19.52 -1.03 -22.53
CA SER A 2 -18.22 -0.57 -22.97
C SER A 2 -17.12 -1.45 -22.38
N ASN A 3 -16.11 -1.77 -23.19
CA ASN A 3 -14.86 -2.38 -22.76
C ASN A 3 -13.96 -1.30 -22.14
N GLU A 4 -14.40 -0.68 -21.03
CA GLU A 4 -13.67 0.44 -20.40
C GLU A 4 -12.78 -0.01 -19.24
N ALA A 5 -13.12 -1.13 -18.59
CA ALA A 5 -12.33 -1.67 -17.49
C ALA A 5 -12.51 -3.19 -17.31
N VAL A 6 -11.47 -3.84 -16.79
CA VAL A 6 -11.53 -5.18 -16.22
C VAL A 6 -11.95 -5.06 -14.75
N THR A 7 -13.05 -5.71 -14.36
CA THR A 7 -13.56 -5.68 -12.99
C THR A 7 -13.67 -7.09 -12.42
N PHE A 8 -13.17 -7.30 -11.20
CA PHE A 8 -13.24 -8.57 -10.50
C PHE A 8 -13.15 -8.43 -8.98
N HIS A 9 -13.38 -9.51 -8.26
CA HIS A 9 -13.18 -9.58 -6.82
C HIS A 9 -11.94 -10.42 -6.50
N ALA A 10 -11.09 -9.92 -5.61
CA ALA A 10 -9.87 -10.59 -5.17
C ALA A 10 -9.67 -10.45 -3.67
N ARG A 11 -8.78 -11.27 -3.09
CA ARG A 11 -8.40 -11.18 -1.69
C ARG A 11 -6.94 -10.82 -1.54
N PHE A 12 -6.66 -9.79 -0.74
CA PHE A 12 -5.31 -9.37 -0.38
C PHE A 12 -5.15 -9.55 1.13
N GLY A 13 -4.16 -10.34 1.55
CA GLY A 13 -4.02 -10.72 2.96
C GLY A 13 -5.27 -11.39 3.57
N GLY A 14 -6.07 -12.07 2.74
CA GLY A 14 -7.31 -12.73 3.15
C GLY A 14 -8.57 -11.85 3.19
N ARG A 15 -8.44 -10.52 3.05
CA ARG A 15 -9.57 -9.57 3.02
C ARG A 15 -10.11 -9.40 1.60
N PRO A 16 -11.44 -9.42 1.37
CA PRO A 16 -12.01 -9.24 0.04
C PRO A 16 -11.99 -7.79 -0.43
N HIS A 17 -11.66 -7.58 -1.69
CA HIS A 17 -11.63 -6.29 -2.38
C HIS A 17 -12.32 -6.40 -3.74
N SER A 18 -13.00 -5.33 -4.16
CA SER A 18 -13.40 -5.13 -5.55
C SER A 18 -12.28 -4.39 -6.27
N VAL A 19 -11.81 -4.96 -7.37
CA VAL A 19 -10.71 -4.41 -8.18
C VAL A 19 -11.29 -3.98 -9.52
N ILE A 20 -10.98 -2.75 -9.92
CA ILE A 20 -11.35 -2.17 -11.22
C ILE A 20 -10.06 -1.70 -11.85
N VAL A 21 -9.77 -2.20 -13.04
CA VAL A 21 -8.56 -1.87 -13.81
C VAL A 21 -9.01 -1.25 -15.13
N PRO A 22 -8.85 0.06 -15.34
CA PRO A 22 -9.08 0.69 -16.64
C PRO A 22 -8.25 0.02 -17.74
N ILE A 23 -8.76 -0.04 -18.98
CA ILE A 23 -8.06 -0.73 -20.06
C ILE A 23 -6.67 -0.14 -20.34
N TYR A 24 -6.51 1.19 -20.30
CA TYR A 24 -5.20 1.83 -20.51
C TYR A 24 -4.14 1.38 -19.50
N ALA A 25 -4.54 0.98 -18.29
CA ALA A 25 -3.61 0.51 -17.26
C ALA A 25 -3.17 -0.96 -17.45
N VAL A 26 -3.69 -1.69 -18.45
CA VAL A 26 -3.37 -3.10 -18.71
C VAL A 26 -2.23 -3.22 -19.72
N GLN A 27 -1.04 -3.51 -19.22
CA GLN A 27 0.17 -3.54 -20.07
C GLN A 27 0.40 -4.88 -20.78
N ALA A 28 0.08 -6.00 -20.14
CA ALA A 28 0.31 -7.33 -20.70
C ALA A 28 -0.60 -8.38 -20.08
N ILE A 29 -0.73 -9.51 -20.77
CA ILE A 29 -1.37 -10.72 -20.23
C ILE A 29 -0.51 -11.94 -20.54
N TYR A 30 -0.23 -12.75 -19.52
CA TYR A 30 0.60 -13.94 -19.66
C TYR A 30 0.17 -15.06 -18.71
N ALA A 31 0.42 -16.29 -19.14
CA ALA A 31 0.25 -17.49 -18.32
C ALA A 31 1.36 -17.56 -17.28
N ARG A 32 0.98 -17.75 -16.01
CA ARG A 32 1.93 -17.83 -14.89
C ARG A 32 2.90 -19.01 -15.01
N GLU A 33 2.47 -20.12 -15.63
CA GLU A 33 3.19 -21.39 -15.62
C GLU A 33 4.40 -21.45 -16.57
N ASN A 34 4.35 -20.72 -17.68
CA ASN A 34 5.37 -20.75 -18.72
C ASN A 34 5.69 -19.35 -19.29
N GLY A 35 5.03 -18.29 -18.80
CA GLY A 35 5.21 -16.93 -19.26
C GLY A 35 4.65 -16.64 -20.66
N ALA A 36 3.96 -17.59 -21.29
CA ALA A 36 3.40 -17.39 -22.62
C ALA A 36 2.26 -16.37 -22.58
N GLY A 37 2.30 -15.39 -23.47
CA GLY A 37 1.38 -14.26 -23.44
C GLY A 37 1.64 -13.24 -24.52
N THR A 38 1.04 -12.05 -24.34
CA THR A 38 1.27 -10.89 -25.20
C THR A 38 1.48 -9.64 -24.35
N MET A 39 2.38 -8.78 -24.81
CA MET A 39 2.44 -7.38 -24.42
C MET A 39 1.43 -6.62 -25.30
N PHE A 40 0.77 -5.62 -24.74
CA PHE A 40 0.00 -4.67 -25.55
C PHE A 40 0.94 -3.54 -26.00
N GLU A 41 0.78 -3.11 -27.25
CA GLU A 41 1.48 -1.94 -27.76
C GLU A 41 0.79 -0.67 -27.25
N PRO A 42 1.52 0.42 -26.97
CA PRO A 42 0.90 1.70 -26.64
C PRO A 42 -0.02 2.18 -27.76
N GLU A 43 -1.20 2.67 -27.40
CA GLU A 43 -2.09 3.35 -28.33
C GLU A 43 -2.11 4.84 -28.00
N GLU A 44 -1.96 5.71 -29.01
CA GLU A 44 -1.89 7.17 -28.85
C GLU A 44 -3.09 7.73 -28.05
N GLY A 45 -4.26 7.11 -28.16
CA GLY A 45 -5.47 7.51 -27.43
C GLY A 45 -5.44 7.22 -25.92
N TYR A 46 -4.50 6.41 -25.44
CA TYR A 46 -4.33 6.11 -24.02
C TYR A 46 -3.19 6.90 -23.37
N ASP A 47 -2.16 7.28 -24.14
CA ASP A 47 -1.02 8.07 -23.65
C ASP A 47 -1.47 9.45 -23.12
N GLU A 48 -2.40 10.12 -23.82
CA GLU A 48 -2.96 11.40 -23.39
C GLU A 48 -3.74 11.30 -22.06
N ILE A 49 -4.31 10.13 -21.78
CA ILE A 49 -5.07 9.86 -20.55
C ILE A 49 -4.09 9.65 -19.38
N GLU A 50 -3.01 8.90 -19.59
CA GLU A 50 -1.99 8.66 -18.55
C GLU A 50 -1.34 9.98 -18.07
N GLU A 51 -0.94 10.87 -18.99
CA GLU A 51 -0.34 12.16 -18.62
C GLU A 51 -1.29 13.05 -17.78
N SER A 52 -2.59 12.98 -18.07
CA SER A 52 -3.60 13.76 -17.36
C SER A 52 -3.85 13.28 -15.93
N GLU A 53 -3.67 11.98 -15.64
CA GLU A 53 -3.89 11.37 -14.32
C GLU A 53 -2.63 11.40 -13.44
N GLU A 54 -1.43 11.32 -14.02
CA GLU A 54 -0.16 11.40 -13.28
C GLU A 54 -0.04 12.75 -12.54
N THR A 55 -0.52 13.83 -13.16
CA THR A 55 -0.58 15.18 -12.58
C THR A 55 -1.52 15.27 -11.37
N GLN A 56 -2.58 14.44 -11.33
CA GLN A 56 -3.55 14.44 -10.23
C GLN A 56 -3.08 13.61 -9.04
N HIS A 57 -2.36 12.51 -9.27
CA HIS A 57 -1.95 11.60 -8.20
C HIS A 57 -0.81 12.17 -7.32
N LEU A 58 0.12 12.92 -7.91
CA LEU A 58 1.18 13.64 -7.18
C LEU A 58 0.62 14.68 -6.21
N SER A 59 -0.48 15.35 -6.57
CA SER A 59 -1.14 16.34 -5.71
C SER A 59 -1.81 15.74 -4.45
N SER A 60 -2.18 14.45 -4.51
CA SER A 60 -2.86 13.75 -3.40
C SER A 60 -1.86 13.19 -2.38
N ALA A 61 -0.69 12.74 -2.84
CA ALA A 61 0.38 12.22 -1.99
C ALA A 61 1.03 13.29 -1.11
N GLU A 62 1.03 14.56 -1.54
CA GLU A 62 1.57 15.69 -0.77
C GLU A 62 0.73 16.05 0.48
N SER A 63 -0.51 15.56 0.58
CA SER A 63 -1.42 15.86 1.70
C SER A 63 -1.28 14.91 2.91
N LEU A 64 -0.43 13.88 2.80
CA LEU A 64 -0.17 12.94 3.89
C LEU A 64 1.04 13.40 4.72
N LYS A 65 0.79 14.07 5.85
CA LYS A 65 1.85 14.41 6.81
C LYS A 65 2.58 13.14 7.29
N PRO A 66 3.91 13.10 7.25
CA PRO A 66 4.68 11.99 7.81
C PRO A 66 4.39 11.84 9.31
N ILE A 67 4.02 10.64 9.74
CA ILE A 67 4.07 10.27 11.16
C ILE A 67 5.52 9.92 11.44
N GLU A 68 6.25 10.83 12.07
CA GLU A 68 7.60 10.59 12.60
C GLU A 68 7.55 9.41 13.57
N ALA A 69 8.13 8.28 13.16
CA ALA A 69 8.43 7.18 14.05
C ALA A 69 9.62 7.61 14.94
N ALA A 70 9.34 7.92 16.20
CA ALA A 70 10.36 8.15 17.20
C ALA A 70 11.18 6.86 17.42
N PRO A 71 12.53 6.88 17.30
CA PRO A 71 13.35 5.81 17.83
C PRO A 71 13.42 5.97 19.36
N SER A 72 13.01 4.95 20.11
CA SER A 72 13.18 4.89 21.57
C SER A 72 13.96 3.64 21.93
N ASP A 73 15.25 3.64 21.61
CA ASP A 73 16.22 2.66 22.11
C ASP A 73 17.55 3.38 22.34
N GLU A 74 17.64 4.14 23.43
CA GLU A 74 18.92 4.54 24.04
C GLU A 74 18.90 4.16 25.52
N ASP A 75 19.84 3.30 25.87
CA ASP A 75 20.17 2.74 27.17
C ASP A 75 20.84 3.79 28.08
N PRO A 76 20.38 3.97 29.34
CA PRO A 76 21.18 4.63 30.36
C PRO A 76 21.62 3.62 31.44
N GLY A 77 22.90 3.25 31.41
CA GLY A 77 23.61 2.80 32.61
C GLY A 77 23.86 3.96 33.60
N PRO A 78 24.40 3.66 34.79
CA PRO A 78 23.69 3.39 36.02
C PRO A 78 23.49 4.64 36.89
N ASP A 79 22.53 4.56 37.82
CA ASP A 79 22.32 5.44 38.99
C ASP A 79 21.27 6.57 38.82
N ASP A 80 19.98 6.21 38.92
CA ASP A 80 18.97 6.90 39.74
C ASP A 80 17.67 6.05 39.77
N GLU A 81 17.60 5.04 40.67
CA GLU A 81 16.40 4.19 40.80
C GLU A 81 15.38 4.87 41.72
N PRO A 82 14.22 5.36 41.23
CA PRO A 82 13.17 5.86 42.11
C PRO A 82 12.58 4.70 42.94
N PRO A 83 12.27 4.91 44.23
CA PRO A 83 12.04 3.81 45.16
C PRO A 83 10.80 2.99 44.79
N ARG A 84 10.98 1.67 44.72
CA ARG A 84 9.89 0.72 44.48
C ARG A 84 8.85 0.84 45.61
N PRO A 85 7.55 1.01 45.30
CA PRO A 85 6.52 1.07 46.33
C PRO A 85 6.47 -0.26 47.10
N LYS A 86 6.68 -0.16 48.43
CA LYS A 86 6.65 -1.26 49.38
C LYS A 86 5.19 -1.59 49.72
N GLY A 87 4.74 -2.81 49.40
CA GLY A 87 3.47 -3.32 49.91
C GLY A 87 2.93 -4.52 49.15
N ARG A 88 3.14 -5.74 49.68
CA ARG A 88 2.42 -6.95 49.27
C ARG A 88 1.05 -6.98 49.96
N PRO A 89 -0.08 -7.18 49.27
CA PRO A 89 -1.23 -7.82 49.89
C PRO A 89 -1.04 -9.33 49.81
N SER A 90 -0.80 -9.97 50.96
CA SER A 90 -0.96 -11.42 51.11
C SER A 90 -2.44 -11.78 50.99
N TYR A 91 -2.79 -12.69 50.11
CA TYR A 91 -4.03 -13.44 50.24
C TYR A 91 -3.70 -14.83 50.79
N VAL A 92 -4.38 -15.16 51.88
CA VAL A 92 -4.33 -16.44 52.60
C VAL A 92 -4.98 -17.53 51.75
#